data_AF-A0A7N6ADW7-F1
#
_entry.id   AF-A0A7N6ADW7-F1
#
_cell.length_a   1.000
_cell.length_b   1.000
_cell.length_c   1.000
_cell.angle_alpha   90.00
_cell.angle_beta   90.00
_cell.angle_gamma   90.00
#
_symmetry.space_group_name_H-M   'P 1'
#
loop_
_entity.id
_entity.type
_entity.pdbx_description
1 polymer ?
#
loop_
_entity_poly.entity_id
_entity_poly.type
_entity_poly.pdbx_seq_one_letter_code
_entity_poly.pdbx_strand_id
1 'polypeptide(L)'
;MTKLQGFEFWRKTLKEARFVVAPMVDQSELAWRLLSRRHGAQLCYTPMLHAQVFVRDANYRKENLYNEVCEEDRPLITQFCANDPEVFLQAALLAQDYCDAIDLNLGCPQMIAKRGHYGVFLQDEWELLGKMVRLANEKLSVPITCKIRVFKEIEKTVRYAQMLEKAGCQLLTVHGRTKDQKGAVTGIASWEHIKAVRKAVHIPVFANGNIQHLSDVERCIQETGVQGVMSAEGNLHNPAVFEGRSPPVWEMAEEYLELVKQYPPCSLSYVRAHLFKLWHHTLQIHQDLREELAKVKNLEALANVSKQLRLRCQEETAKGKDVEEKHGSLPFPHWICQPYVRPLPKEPVANGTCQGSEVKKTMCQKRPLEDSDSSAYTLSKNKLKKRSRNPNKNFCPQQKPKYIKCDQCGNPKGNKCVFNLCRGCCKKKALYLRFVCFVFWCGYVCCCSGLQNCYTSIFKECIFAFFCVIESVSCALKCL
;
A
#
# COMPACT_ATOMS: atom_id res chain seq x y z
N MET A 1 29.36 24.62 2.11
CA MET A 1 30.06 23.41 1.62
C MET A 1 29.47 23.01 0.29
N THR A 2 30.30 22.51 -0.64
CA THR A 2 29.84 22.01 -1.95
C THR A 2 28.96 20.78 -1.77
N LYS A 3 27.80 20.75 -2.44
CA LYS A 3 26.88 19.59 -2.48
C LYS A 3 27.59 18.39 -3.10
N LEU A 4 27.85 17.35 -2.30
CA LEU A 4 28.51 16.13 -2.77
C LEU A 4 27.63 15.40 -3.80
N GLN A 5 28.26 14.71 -4.74
CA GLN A 5 27.59 14.09 -5.88
C GLN A 5 27.91 12.59 -6.01
N GLY A 6 26.96 11.84 -6.59
CA GLY A 6 27.10 10.44 -6.97
C GLY A 6 27.78 9.57 -5.92
N PHE A 7 28.90 8.94 -6.31
CA PHE A 7 29.67 8.07 -5.43
C PHE A 7 30.33 8.79 -4.25
N GLU A 8 30.70 10.08 -4.37
CA GLU A 8 31.23 10.81 -3.22
C GLU A 8 30.16 11.06 -2.16
N PHE A 9 28.95 11.40 -2.58
CA PHE A 9 27.78 11.51 -1.69
C PHE A 9 27.53 10.18 -0.96
N TRP A 10 27.50 9.05 -1.68
CA TRP A 10 27.31 7.74 -1.05
C TRP A 10 28.45 7.37 -0.08
N ARG A 11 29.71 7.60 -0.44
CA ARG A 11 30.85 7.25 0.43
C ARG A 11 30.94 8.13 1.67
N LYS A 12 30.83 9.45 1.51
CA LYS A 12 31.09 10.42 2.58
C LYS A 12 29.84 10.70 3.42
N THR A 13 28.71 11.00 2.79
CA THR A 13 27.47 11.35 3.50
C THR A 13 26.73 10.11 3.96
N LEU A 14 26.52 9.13 3.06
CA LEU A 14 25.80 7.90 3.39
C LEU A 14 26.68 6.80 4.00
N LYS A 15 27.98 7.09 4.24
CA LYS A 15 28.93 6.18 4.90
C LYS A 15 28.99 4.79 4.26
N GLU A 16 28.93 4.74 2.93
CA GLU A 16 28.94 3.50 2.15
C GLU A 16 27.83 2.51 2.53
N ALA A 17 26.67 3.01 3.00
CA ALA A 17 25.56 2.20 3.45
C ALA A 17 25.14 1.15 2.40
N ARG A 18 25.07 -0.10 2.86
CA ARG A 18 24.63 -1.28 2.12
C ARG A 18 23.29 -1.82 2.64
N PHE A 19 23.00 -1.63 3.92
CA PHE A 19 21.80 -2.14 4.59
C PHE A 19 20.77 -1.02 4.75
N VAL A 20 19.75 -1.04 3.89
CA VAL A 20 18.82 0.09 3.74
C VAL A 20 17.39 -0.30 4.15
N VAL A 21 16.77 0.48 5.03
CA VAL A 21 15.34 0.33 5.34
C VAL A 21 14.52 1.16 4.37
N ALA A 22 13.53 0.53 3.75
CA ALA A 22 12.68 1.14 2.74
C ALA A 22 11.74 2.21 3.32
N PRO A 23 11.34 3.21 2.52
CA PRO A 23 10.24 4.09 2.85
C PRO A 23 8.92 3.31 2.82
N MET A 24 8.19 3.32 3.94
CA MET A 24 6.93 2.61 4.09
C MET A 24 5.92 3.53 4.78
N VAL A 25 4.81 3.83 4.10
CA VAL A 25 3.74 4.68 4.65
C VAL A 25 3.25 4.09 5.97
N ASP A 26 3.25 4.90 7.03
CA ASP A 26 2.86 4.52 8.39
C ASP A 26 3.68 3.39 9.03
N GLN A 27 4.84 3.06 8.43
CA GLN A 27 5.63 1.87 8.76
C GLN A 27 7.16 2.10 8.73
N SER A 28 7.60 3.34 8.60
CA SER A 28 9.01 3.71 8.71
C SER A 28 9.17 5.03 9.48
N GLU A 29 8.34 5.24 10.49
CA GLU A 29 8.46 6.34 11.46
C GLU A 29 9.73 6.21 12.33
N LEU A 30 10.10 7.27 13.06
CA LEU A 30 11.39 7.34 13.76
C LEU A 30 11.63 6.14 14.68
N ALA A 31 10.66 5.77 15.52
CA ALA A 31 10.81 4.62 16.42
C ALA A 31 11.15 3.31 15.68
N TRP A 32 10.54 3.07 14.51
CA TRP A 32 10.84 1.89 13.69
C TRP A 32 12.21 1.97 13.02
N ARG A 33 12.62 3.17 12.57
CA ARG A 33 13.96 3.39 12.00
C ARG A 33 15.04 3.18 13.06
N LEU A 34 14.88 3.72 14.26
CA LEU A 34 15.80 3.53 15.38
C LEU A 34 15.89 2.05 15.79
N LEU A 35 14.76 1.33 15.84
CA LEU A 35 14.77 -0.12 16.06
C LEU A 35 15.61 -0.83 14.99
N SER A 36 15.36 -0.52 13.73
CA SER A 36 16.11 -1.13 12.62
C SER A 36 17.60 -0.78 12.67
N ARG A 37 17.97 0.42 13.12
CA ARG A 37 19.38 0.84 13.30
C ARG A 37 20.07 0.08 14.41
N ARG A 38 19.38 -0.17 15.53
CA ARG A 38 19.88 -1.05 16.61
C ARG A 38 20.21 -2.45 16.10
N HIS A 39 19.55 -2.89 15.03
CA HIS A 39 19.80 -4.18 14.39
C HIS A 39 20.42 -4.10 13.00
N GLY A 40 21.34 -3.14 12.81
CA GLY A 40 22.26 -3.15 11.67
C GLY A 40 21.82 -2.36 10.43
N ALA A 41 20.65 -1.70 10.44
CA ALA A 41 20.32 -0.76 9.36
C ALA A 41 21.30 0.42 9.34
N GLN A 42 21.88 0.70 8.18
CA GLN A 42 22.89 1.76 7.99
C GLN A 42 22.27 3.04 7.43
N LEU A 43 21.21 2.90 6.64
CA LEU A 43 20.48 4.00 6.02
C LEU A 43 18.99 3.73 6.14
N CYS A 44 18.22 4.74 6.55
CA CYS A 44 16.78 4.64 6.60
C CYS A 44 16.12 5.76 5.78
N TYR A 45 14.88 5.51 5.38
CA TYR A 45 14.04 6.49 4.71
C TYR A 45 12.83 6.82 5.58
N THR A 46 12.38 8.08 5.55
CA THR A 46 11.10 8.46 6.15
C THR A 46 9.92 7.71 5.51
N PRO A 47 8.71 7.74 6.09
CA PRO A 47 7.52 7.40 5.34
C PRO A 47 7.41 8.28 4.08
N MET A 48 6.71 7.80 3.06
CA MET A 48 6.45 8.60 1.86
C MET A 48 5.51 9.75 2.21
N LEU A 49 6.00 10.99 2.14
CA LEU A 49 5.26 12.20 2.48
C LEU A 49 4.60 12.82 1.24
N HIS A 50 3.38 13.34 1.39
CA HIS A 50 2.71 14.01 0.27
C HIS A 50 3.14 15.48 0.16
N ALA A 51 3.87 15.86 -0.89
CA ALA A 51 4.46 17.19 -1.02
C ALA A 51 3.43 18.33 -0.90
N GLN A 52 2.30 18.23 -1.62
CA GLN A 52 1.24 19.25 -1.55
C GLN A 52 0.63 19.43 -0.15
N VAL A 53 0.43 18.33 0.59
CA VAL A 53 -0.10 18.36 1.96
C VAL A 53 0.96 18.94 2.88
N PHE A 54 2.21 18.50 2.71
CA PHE A 54 3.36 18.97 3.45
C PHE A 54 3.55 20.48 3.35
N VAL A 55 3.45 21.07 2.16
CA VAL A 55 3.53 22.54 2.01
C VAL A 55 2.38 23.24 2.74
N ARG A 56 1.15 22.74 2.60
CA ARG A 56 -0.06 23.43 3.06
C ARG A 56 -0.37 23.27 4.55
N ASP A 57 -0.03 22.13 5.14
CA ASP A 57 -0.45 21.75 6.49
C ASP A 57 0.76 21.65 7.42
N ALA A 58 0.90 22.66 8.30
CA ALA A 58 1.98 22.70 9.28
C ALA A 58 1.89 21.57 10.33
N ASN A 59 0.70 21.08 10.65
CA ASN A 59 0.53 19.97 11.58
C ASN A 59 1.00 18.67 10.92
N TYR A 60 0.62 18.44 9.65
CA TYR A 60 1.14 17.31 8.88
C TYR A 60 2.67 17.32 8.83
N ARG A 61 3.30 18.49 8.62
CA ARG A 61 4.76 18.60 8.70
C ARG A 61 5.30 18.25 10.07
N LYS A 62 4.75 18.86 11.13
CA LYS A 62 5.20 18.67 12.52
C LYS A 62 5.07 17.23 13.01
N GLU A 63 4.09 16.49 12.52
CA GLU A 63 3.88 15.08 12.86
C GLU A 63 4.85 14.14 12.12
N ASN A 64 5.37 14.54 10.97
CA ASN A 64 6.20 13.69 10.10
C ASN A 64 7.68 14.09 10.09
N LEU A 65 7.98 15.37 10.25
CA LEU A 65 9.28 15.90 10.63
C LEU A 65 9.24 16.14 12.13
N TYR A 66 10.01 15.35 12.86
CA TYR A 66 10.27 15.61 14.27
C TYR A 66 10.88 17.00 14.36
N ASN A 67 10.34 17.86 15.24
CA ASN A 67 10.74 19.27 15.35
C ASN A 67 12.25 19.43 15.67
N GLU A 68 12.88 18.35 16.11
CA GLU A 68 14.31 18.25 16.37
C GLU A 68 14.91 17.15 15.49
N VAL A 69 16.09 17.43 14.95
CA VAL A 69 16.88 16.45 14.21
C VAL A 69 17.35 15.37 15.18
N CYS A 70 16.99 14.12 14.92
CA CYS A 70 17.49 12.97 15.69
C CYS A 70 18.82 12.51 15.06
N GLU A 71 19.95 12.85 15.67
CA GLU A 71 21.29 12.47 15.17
C GLU A 71 21.49 10.95 15.09
N GLU A 72 20.89 10.20 16.02
CA GLU A 72 20.89 8.72 15.99
C GLU A 72 20.21 8.15 14.74
N ASP A 73 19.33 8.92 14.10
CA ASP A 73 18.62 8.52 12.89
C ASP A 73 19.35 8.90 11.60
N ARG A 74 20.57 9.43 11.66
CA ARG A 74 21.37 9.78 10.47
C ARG A 74 22.35 8.67 10.07
N PRO A 75 22.60 8.43 8.76
CA PRO A 75 22.08 9.18 7.63
C PRO A 75 20.61 8.86 7.31
N LEU A 76 19.80 9.89 7.01
CA LEU A 76 18.36 9.79 6.76
C LEU A 76 18.00 10.38 5.38
N ILE A 77 17.10 9.73 4.65
CA ILE A 77 16.56 10.26 3.39
C ILE A 77 15.06 10.52 3.52
N THR A 78 14.64 11.74 3.23
CA THR A 78 13.22 12.13 3.28
C THR A 78 12.57 11.92 1.93
N GLN A 79 11.57 11.04 1.86
CA GLN A 79 10.89 10.72 0.60
C GLN A 79 9.57 11.48 0.46
N PHE A 80 9.38 12.09 -0.72
CA PHE A 80 8.13 12.72 -1.12
C PHE A 80 7.46 12.01 -2.29
N CYS A 81 6.13 12.08 -2.35
CA CYS A 81 5.38 11.95 -3.58
C CYS A 81 4.90 13.33 -4.05
N ALA A 82 5.07 13.59 -5.34
CA ALA A 82 4.71 14.85 -5.98
C ALA A 82 4.46 14.61 -7.48
N ASN A 83 3.86 15.60 -8.13
CA ASN A 83 3.61 15.63 -9.56
C ASN A 83 3.69 17.05 -10.16
N ASP A 84 4.22 17.99 -9.38
CA ASP A 84 4.44 19.38 -9.78
C ASP A 84 5.85 19.80 -9.31
N PRO A 85 6.71 20.35 -10.19
CA PRO A 85 8.07 20.72 -9.85
C PRO A 85 8.18 21.75 -8.73
N GLU A 86 7.32 22.77 -8.72
CA GLU A 86 7.39 23.86 -7.75
C GLU A 86 6.91 23.40 -6.37
N VAL A 87 5.81 22.65 -6.32
CA VAL A 87 5.30 22.06 -5.07
C VAL A 87 6.31 21.07 -4.49
N PHE A 88 6.96 20.27 -5.36
CA PHE A 88 8.01 19.36 -4.91
C PHE A 88 9.20 20.12 -4.31
N LEU A 89 9.69 21.16 -5.01
CA LEU A 89 10.79 21.98 -4.53
C LEU A 89 10.45 22.65 -3.19
N GLN A 90 9.26 23.24 -3.07
CA GLN A 90 8.82 23.89 -1.82
C GLN A 90 8.79 22.90 -0.65
N ALA A 91 8.25 21.69 -0.85
CA ALA A 91 8.25 20.66 0.18
C ALA A 91 9.67 20.23 0.57
N ALA A 92 10.55 20.07 -0.42
CA ALA A 92 11.94 19.67 -0.23
C ALA A 92 12.77 20.73 0.51
N LEU A 93 12.58 22.03 0.19
CA LEU A 93 13.24 23.14 0.89
C LEU A 93 12.86 23.19 2.38
N LEU A 94 11.61 22.84 2.71
CA LEU A 94 11.13 22.76 4.10
C LEU A 94 11.71 21.55 4.88
N ALA A 95 12.27 20.55 4.20
CA ALA A 95 12.74 19.31 4.80
C ALA A 95 14.27 19.10 4.74
N GLN A 96 14.98 19.84 3.88
CA GLN A 96 16.40 19.59 3.59
C GLN A 96 17.32 19.66 4.83
N ASP A 97 16.97 20.48 5.83
CA ASP A 97 17.78 20.63 7.05
C ASP A 97 17.61 19.47 8.04
N TYR A 98 16.60 18.61 7.83
CA TYR A 98 16.27 17.49 8.69
C TYR A 98 16.74 16.13 8.15
N CYS A 99 17.43 16.12 7.00
CA CYS A 99 17.85 14.90 6.32
C CYS A 99 19.20 15.07 5.62
N ASP A 100 19.71 13.99 5.05
CA ASP A 100 20.97 13.94 4.28
C ASP A 100 20.74 13.96 2.77
N ALA A 101 19.51 13.64 2.34
CA ALA A 101 19.04 13.80 0.97
C ALA A 101 17.51 13.78 0.90
N ILE A 102 16.99 14.32 -0.20
CA ILE A 102 15.58 14.26 -0.56
C ILE A 102 15.39 13.16 -1.60
N ASP A 103 14.32 12.37 -1.50
CA ASP A 103 13.96 11.33 -2.47
C ASP A 103 12.61 11.59 -3.13
N LEU A 104 12.54 11.39 -4.45
CA LEU A 104 11.28 11.40 -5.19
C LEU A 104 10.75 9.96 -5.38
N ASN A 105 9.57 9.69 -4.83
CA ASN A 105 8.88 8.42 -5.03
C ASN A 105 8.29 8.34 -6.44
N LEU A 106 8.82 7.41 -7.23
CA LEU A 106 8.37 7.07 -8.59
C LEU A 106 7.98 5.59 -8.70
N GLY A 107 7.68 4.95 -7.56
CA GLY A 107 7.50 3.50 -7.46
C GLY A 107 6.20 3.05 -6.80
N CYS A 108 5.46 3.92 -6.12
CA CYS A 108 4.22 3.54 -5.42
C CYS A 108 3.12 3.13 -6.42
N PRO A 109 2.61 1.88 -6.40
CA PRO A 109 1.60 1.41 -7.34
C PRO A 109 0.17 1.45 -6.77
N GLN A 110 -0.01 2.04 -5.58
CA GLN A 110 -1.28 2.02 -4.86
C GLN A 110 -2.35 2.86 -5.56
N MET A 111 -3.62 2.53 -5.32
CA MET A 111 -4.73 3.26 -5.95
C MET A 111 -4.80 4.73 -5.53
N ILE A 112 -4.30 5.07 -4.33
CA ILE A 112 -4.21 6.46 -3.89
C ILE A 112 -3.21 7.25 -4.76
N ALA A 113 -2.07 6.64 -5.12
CA ALA A 113 -1.10 7.22 -6.04
C ALA A 113 -1.65 7.36 -7.46
N LYS A 114 -2.49 6.42 -7.91
CA LYS A 114 -3.21 6.55 -9.19
C LYS A 114 -4.14 7.75 -9.19
N ARG A 115 -4.89 7.94 -8.12
CA ARG A 115 -5.88 9.03 -7.98
C ARG A 115 -5.22 10.39 -7.83
N GLY A 116 -4.14 10.47 -7.06
CA GLY A 116 -3.35 11.68 -6.89
C GLY A 116 -2.34 11.93 -8.02
N HIS A 117 -2.24 11.02 -8.98
CA HIS A 117 -1.35 11.10 -10.13
C HIS A 117 0.12 11.34 -9.74
N TYR A 118 0.68 10.44 -8.92
CA TYR A 118 2.08 10.45 -8.50
C TYR A 118 2.63 9.01 -8.42
N GLY A 119 3.90 8.84 -8.04
CA GLY A 119 4.50 7.52 -7.91
C GLY A 119 4.73 6.88 -9.27
N VAL A 120 4.45 5.58 -9.39
CA VAL A 120 4.68 4.84 -10.65
C VAL A 120 3.77 5.30 -11.80
N PHE A 121 2.75 6.11 -11.52
CA PHE A 121 1.84 6.62 -12.54
C PHE A 121 2.42 7.77 -13.35
N LEU A 122 3.55 8.34 -12.91
CA LEU A 122 4.33 9.33 -13.66
C LEU A 122 5.45 8.70 -14.52
N GLN A 123 5.65 7.38 -14.44
CA GLN A 123 6.82 6.71 -15.05
C GLN A 123 6.95 6.95 -16.57
N ASP A 124 5.85 7.27 -17.25
CA ASP A 124 5.80 7.52 -18.70
C ASP A 124 5.91 9.02 -19.06
N GLU A 125 5.97 9.92 -18.07
CA GLU A 125 5.99 11.39 -18.22
C GLU A 125 7.39 11.96 -18.02
N TRP A 126 8.33 11.55 -18.87
CA TRP A 126 9.76 11.80 -18.67
C TRP A 126 10.14 13.29 -18.64
N GLU A 127 9.43 14.13 -19.39
CA GLU A 127 9.66 15.58 -19.35
C GLU A 127 9.34 16.18 -17.98
N LEU A 128 8.20 15.80 -17.40
CA LEU A 128 7.80 16.25 -16.07
C LEU A 128 8.78 15.75 -15.01
N LEU A 129 9.13 14.47 -15.05
CA LEU A 129 10.11 13.87 -14.13
C LEU A 129 11.47 14.56 -14.22
N GLY A 130 11.95 14.79 -15.45
CA GLY A 130 13.21 15.50 -15.68
C GLY A 130 13.18 16.93 -15.14
N LYS A 131 12.06 17.65 -15.27
CA LYS A 131 11.88 18.98 -14.68
C LYS A 131 11.91 18.94 -13.15
N MET A 132 11.17 18.02 -12.51
CA MET A 132 11.16 17.90 -11.05
C MET A 132 12.54 17.60 -10.47
N VAL A 133 13.25 16.61 -11.05
CA VAL A 133 14.58 16.21 -10.58
C VAL A 133 15.61 17.30 -10.81
N ARG A 134 15.61 17.93 -12.00
CA ARG A 134 16.55 19.02 -12.33
C ARG A 134 16.38 20.22 -11.40
N LEU A 135 15.14 20.69 -11.25
CA LEU A 135 14.84 21.83 -10.40
C LEU A 135 15.25 21.58 -8.95
N ALA A 136 14.93 20.40 -8.40
CA ALA A 136 15.36 20.00 -7.06
C ALA A 136 16.89 19.91 -6.95
N ASN A 137 17.57 19.32 -7.95
CA ASN A 137 19.03 19.22 -7.93
C ASN A 137 19.71 20.59 -7.90
N GLU A 138 19.22 21.55 -8.68
CA GLU A 138 19.78 22.90 -8.78
C GLU A 138 19.54 23.77 -7.54
N LYS A 139 18.41 23.57 -6.85
CA LYS A 139 17.96 24.49 -5.79
C LYS A 139 18.17 23.96 -4.36
N LEU A 140 18.27 22.65 -4.16
CA LEU A 140 18.47 22.06 -2.83
C LEU A 140 19.96 22.02 -2.45
N SER A 141 20.24 22.26 -1.17
CA SER A 141 21.60 22.12 -0.62
C SER A 141 22.02 20.65 -0.46
N VAL A 142 21.05 19.76 -0.23
CA VAL A 142 21.24 18.31 -0.14
C VAL A 142 20.96 17.59 -1.47
N PRO A 143 21.58 16.42 -1.73
CA PRO A 143 21.35 15.60 -2.92
C PRO A 143 19.88 15.18 -3.12
N ILE A 144 19.48 15.03 -4.39
CA ILE A 144 18.20 14.45 -4.79
C ILE A 144 18.41 13.00 -5.25
N THR A 145 17.61 12.08 -4.72
CA THR A 145 17.59 10.67 -5.09
C THR A 145 16.21 10.31 -5.67
N CYS A 146 16.12 9.15 -6.32
CA CYS A 146 14.84 8.64 -6.82
C CYS A 146 14.66 7.16 -6.47
N LYS A 147 13.41 6.77 -6.18
CA LYS A 147 13.02 5.36 -6.05
C LYS A 147 12.01 4.98 -7.13
N ILE A 148 12.39 4.07 -8.02
CA ILE A 148 11.57 3.65 -9.17
C ILE A 148 11.06 2.22 -9.07
N ARG A 149 10.04 1.91 -9.88
CA ARG A 149 9.72 0.55 -10.34
C ARG A 149 10.16 0.38 -11.79
N VAL A 150 10.34 -0.86 -12.22
CA VAL A 150 10.79 -1.20 -13.58
C VAL A 150 9.63 -1.23 -14.59
N PHE A 151 9.95 -1.04 -15.87
CA PHE A 151 9.06 -1.40 -16.97
C PHE A 151 9.07 -2.91 -17.21
N LYS A 152 8.25 -3.41 -18.14
CA LYS A 152 8.33 -4.81 -18.57
C LYS A 152 9.61 -5.07 -19.37
N GLU A 153 10.00 -4.08 -20.17
CA GLU A 153 11.17 -4.10 -21.01
C GLU A 153 12.38 -3.54 -20.25
N ILE A 154 13.48 -4.29 -20.28
CA ILE A 154 14.74 -3.91 -19.63
C ILE A 154 15.29 -2.62 -20.24
N GLU A 155 15.26 -2.49 -21.57
CA GLU A 155 15.81 -1.37 -22.32
C GLU A 155 15.06 -0.07 -22.02
N LYS A 156 13.73 -0.15 -21.83
CA LYS A 156 12.93 1.01 -21.43
C LYS A 156 13.26 1.43 -19.99
N THR A 157 13.47 0.46 -19.10
CA THR A 157 13.91 0.71 -17.72
C THR A 157 15.29 1.38 -17.67
N VAL A 158 16.24 0.91 -18.48
CA VAL A 158 17.58 1.50 -18.58
C VAL A 158 17.52 2.96 -19.06
N ARG A 159 16.81 3.23 -20.16
CA ARG A 159 16.65 4.60 -20.67
C ARG A 159 15.97 5.52 -19.65
N TYR A 160 14.99 4.99 -18.91
CA TYR A 160 14.34 5.72 -17.84
C TYR A 160 15.31 6.09 -16.70
N ALA A 161 16.15 5.15 -16.27
CA ALA A 161 17.19 5.39 -15.25
C ALA A 161 18.22 6.44 -15.70
N GLN A 162 18.71 6.34 -16.94
CA GLN A 162 19.64 7.31 -17.53
C GLN A 162 19.05 8.71 -17.65
N MET A 163 17.74 8.82 -17.95
CA MET A 163 17.04 10.10 -17.97
C MET A 163 17.03 10.76 -16.58
N LEU A 164 16.75 9.99 -15.52
CA LEU A 164 16.78 10.50 -14.14
C LEU A 164 18.19 10.91 -13.71
N GLU A 165 19.20 10.10 -14.04
CA GLU A 165 20.61 10.45 -13.80
C GLU A 165 20.99 11.76 -14.51
N LYS A 166 20.70 11.88 -15.81
CA LYS A 166 20.96 13.10 -16.59
C LYS A 166 20.23 14.32 -16.04
N ALA A 167 19.06 14.13 -15.44
CA ALA A 167 18.32 15.21 -14.79
C ALA A 167 18.95 15.68 -13.47
N GLY A 168 19.87 14.91 -12.88
CA GLY A 168 20.59 15.28 -11.66
C GLY A 168 20.32 14.37 -10.45
N CYS A 169 19.69 13.22 -10.65
CA CYS A 169 19.57 12.20 -9.60
C CYS A 169 20.96 11.72 -9.16
N GLN A 170 21.22 11.68 -7.85
CA GLN A 170 22.53 11.37 -7.27
C GLN A 170 22.65 9.94 -6.75
N LEU A 171 21.52 9.25 -6.57
CA LEU A 171 21.43 7.83 -6.21
C LEU A 171 20.08 7.29 -6.65
N LEU A 172 20.05 6.09 -7.24
CA LEU A 172 18.83 5.47 -7.75
C LEU A 172 18.51 4.18 -7.00
N THR A 173 17.33 4.11 -6.37
CA THR A 173 16.80 2.85 -5.84
C THR A 173 15.85 2.20 -6.85
N VAL A 174 16.12 0.96 -7.25
CA VAL A 174 15.34 0.22 -8.25
C VAL A 174 14.57 -0.92 -7.59
N HIS A 175 13.25 -0.82 -7.56
CA HIS A 175 12.39 -1.97 -7.24
C HIS A 175 12.17 -2.81 -8.48
N GLY A 176 12.72 -4.02 -8.52
CA GLY A 176 12.64 -4.95 -9.68
C GLY A 176 11.24 -5.47 -10.04
N ARG A 177 10.16 -4.85 -9.57
CA ARG A 177 8.78 -5.20 -9.92
C ARG A 177 8.14 -4.09 -10.75
N THR A 178 7.32 -4.48 -11.72
CA THR A 178 6.49 -3.57 -12.52
C THR A 178 5.35 -2.96 -11.71
N LYS A 179 4.66 -1.95 -12.26
CA LYS A 179 3.49 -1.33 -11.61
C LYS A 179 2.33 -2.29 -11.36
N ASP A 180 2.22 -3.35 -12.17
CA ASP A 180 1.13 -4.33 -12.11
C ASP A 180 1.43 -5.45 -11.10
N GLN A 181 2.70 -5.66 -10.77
CA GLN A 181 3.16 -6.62 -9.76
C GLN A 181 2.91 -6.11 -8.33
N LYS A 182 1.65 -6.19 -7.88
CA LYS A 182 1.21 -5.76 -6.55
C LYS A 182 0.12 -6.64 -5.97
N GLY A 183 -0.10 -6.54 -4.66
CA GLY A 183 -1.16 -7.28 -3.97
C GLY A 183 -1.00 -8.79 -4.14
N ALA A 184 -2.05 -9.48 -4.58
CA ALA A 184 -2.02 -10.92 -4.83
C ALA A 184 -1.10 -11.31 -6.01
N VAL A 185 -0.87 -10.40 -6.95
CA VAL A 185 -0.07 -10.64 -8.17
C VAL A 185 1.36 -10.09 -7.99
N THR A 186 1.89 -10.10 -6.76
CA THR A 186 3.18 -9.43 -6.48
C THR A 186 4.35 -10.07 -7.23
N GLY A 187 4.37 -11.38 -7.41
CA GLY A 187 5.46 -12.12 -8.04
C GLY A 187 6.86 -11.83 -7.48
N ILE A 188 7.88 -12.28 -8.22
CA ILE A 188 9.30 -12.09 -7.91
C ILE A 188 9.81 -10.80 -8.56
N ALA A 189 10.68 -10.07 -7.85
CA ALA A 189 11.40 -8.92 -8.39
C ALA A 189 12.51 -9.39 -9.32
N SER A 190 12.58 -8.82 -10.52
CA SER A 190 13.62 -9.11 -11.50
C SER A 190 14.91 -8.39 -11.14
N TRP A 191 15.88 -9.16 -10.63
CA TRP A 191 17.25 -8.67 -10.43
C TRP A 191 17.99 -8.44 -11.75
N GLU A 192 17.59 -9.08 -12.84
CA GLU A 192 18.11 -8.79 -14.19
C GLU A 192 17.86 -7.33 -14.61
N HIS A 193 16.67 -6.79 -14.34
CA HIS A 193 16.41 -5.37 -14.60
C HIS A 193 17.32 -4.46 -13.75
N ILE A 194 17.52 -4.81 -12.47
CA ILE A 194 18.36 -4.05 -11.56
C ILE A 194 19.82 -4.07 -12.02
N LYS A 195 20.32 -5.24 -12.40
CA LYS A 195 21.68 -5.45 -12.96
C LYS A 195 21.90 -4.64 -14.23
N ALA A 196 20.92 -4.65 -15.14
CA ALA A 196 20.98 -3.86 -16.37
C ALA A 196 21.04 -2.35 -16.08
N VAL A 197 20.20 -1.85 -15.16
CA VAL A 197 20.25 -0.45 -14.73
C VAL A 197 21.60 -0.12 -14.09
N ARG A 198 22.08 -0.96 -13.16
CA ARG A 198 23.36 -0.76 -12.48
C ARG A 198 24.51 -0.64 -13.47
N LYS A 199 24.54 -1.45 -14.53
CA LYS A 199 25.58 -1.38 -15.57
C LYS A 199 25.52 -0.11 -16.43
N ALA A 200 24.35 0.53 -16.52
CA ALA A 200 24.09 1.60 -17.49
C ALA A 200 24.18 3.03 -16.91
N VAL A 201 24.18 3.17 -15.58
CA VAL A 201 24.30 4.46 -14.87
C VAL A 201 25.62 4.55 -14.09
N HIS A 202 26.08 5.78 -13.86
CA HIS A 202 27.34 6.14 -13.20
C HIS A 202 27.15 6.65 -11.75
N ILE A 203 25.91 6.75 -11.28
CA ILE A 203 25.57 6.98 -9.87
C ILE A 203 25.39 5.65 -9.10
N PRO A 204 25.48 5.67 -7.76
CA PRO A 204 25.14 4.51 -6.93
C PRO A 204 23.72 4.01 -7.18
N VAL A 205 23.57 2.70 -7.24
CA VAL A 205 22.28 2.03 -7.37
C VAL A 205 22.01 1.17 -6.14
N PHE A 206 20.79 1.26 -5.60
CA PHE A 206 20.30 0.34 -4.59
C PHE A 206 19.24 -0.61 -5.16
N ALA A 207 19.35 -1.90 -4.82
CA ALA A 207 18.34 -2.89 -5.18
C ALA A 207 17.20 -2.92 -4.16
N ASN A 208 15.98 -3.16 -4.62
CA ASN A 208 14.84 -3.41 -3.74
C ASN A 208 13.94 -4.53 -4.29
N GLY A 209 13.43 -5.36 -3.39
CA GLY A 209 12.52 -6.46 -3.68
C GLY A 209 13.14 -7.84 -3.46
N ASN A 210 12.37 -8.73 -2.84
CA ASN A 210 12.76 -10.10 -2.51
C ASN A 210 13.91 -10.21 -1.47
N ILE A 211 14.00 -9.27 -0.54
CA ILE A 211 15.02 -9.26 0.53
C ILE A 211 14.34 -9.60 1.85
N GLN A 212 14.49 -10.85 2.30
CA GLN A 212 13.84 -11.38 3.49
C GLN A 212 14.83 -11.82 4.57
N HIS A 213 16.06 -12.14 4.16
CA HIS A 213 17.16 -12.54 5.04
C HIS A 213 18.45 -11.77 4.71
N LEU A 214 19.44 -11.83 5.61
CA LEU A 214 20.77 -11.27 5.35
C LEU A 214 21.44 -11.92 4.13
N SER A 215 21.29 -13.23 3.94
CA SER A 215 21.81 -13.94 2.76
C SER A 215 21.21 -13.46 1.44
N ASP A 216 19.96 -12.96 1.44
CA ASP A 216 19.37 -12.34 0.24
C ASP A 216 20.09 -11.04 -0.13
N VAL A 217 20.57 -10.29 0.86
CA VAL A 217 21.34 -9.06 0.63
C VAL A 217 22.65 -9.38 -0.07
N GLU A 218 23.41 -10.33 0.47
CA GLU A 218 24.71 -10.74 -0.09
C GLU A 218 24.55 -11.26 -1.52
N ARG A 219 23.59 -12.16 -1.73
CA ARG A 219 23.28 -12.70 -3.05
C ARG A 219 22.86 -11.60 -4.03
N CYS A 220 21.99 -10.68 -3.61
CA CYS A 220 21.53 -9.59 -4.46
C CYS A 220 22.71 -8.68 -4.89
N ILE A 221 23.62 -8.34 -3.97
CA ILE A 221 24.82 -7.55 -4.29
C ILE A 221 25.72 -8.30 -5.27
N GLN A 222 25.99 -9.58 -5.03
CA GLN A 222 26.83 -10.41 -5.89
C GLN A 222 26.27 -10.52 -7.31
N GLU A 223 24.96 -10.75 -7.45
CA GLU A 223 24.34 -10.96 -8.76
C GLU A 223 24.20 -9.66 -9.58
N THR A 224 23.92 -8.54 -8.91
CA THR A 224 23.54 -7.28 -9.57
C THR A 224 24.64 -6.22 -9.59
N GLY A 225 25.62 -6.27 -8.68
CA GLY A 225 26.70 -5.29 -8.54
C GLY A 225 26.27 -3.93 -7.96
N VAL A 226 25.11 -3.88 -7.31
CA VAL A 226 24.58 -2.68 -6.62
C VAL A 226 25.41 -2.30 -5.40
N GLN A 227 25.33 -1.03 -4.98
CA GLN A 227 26.07 -0.50 -3.83
C GLN A 227 25.38 -0.82 -2.51
N GLY A 228 24.08 -1.12 -2.53
CA GLY A 228 23.30 -1.41 -1.34
C GLY A 228 21.96 -2.05 -1.68
N VAL A 229 21.32 -2.60 -0.66
CA VAL A 229 20.10 -3.38 -0.77
C VAL A 229 19.09 -2.89 0.26
N MET A 230 17.88 -2.69 -0.22
CA MET A 230 16.77 -2.14 0.55
C MET A 230 15.76 -3.23 0.89
N SER A 231 15.48 -3.40 2.19
CA SER A 231 14.41 -4.28 2.70
C SER A 231 13.20 -3.46 3.16
N ALA A 232 12.01 -4.02 2.95
CA ALA A 232 10.73 -3.42 3.33
C ALA A 232 9.93 -4.41 4.20
N GLU A 233 9.09 -5.24 3.57
CA GLU A 233 8.30 -6.27 4.26
C GLU A 233 9.16 -7.23 5.10
N GLY A 234 10.36 -7.60 4.64
CA GLY A 234 11.29 -8.43 5.42
C GLY A 234 11.67 -7.78 6.75
N ASN A 235 12.00 -6.49 6.73
CA ASN A 235 12.29 -5.73 7.95
C ASN A 235 11.05 -5.58 8.86
N LEU A 236 9.84 -5.44 8.32
CA LEU A 236 8.60 -5.39 9.12
C LEU A 236 8.26 -6.69 9.85
N HIS A 237 8.69 -7.83 9.29
CA HIS A 237 8.51 -9.14 9.88
C HIS A 237 9.70 -9.57 10.75
N ASN A 238 10.89 -9.01 10.49
CA ASN A 238 12.09 -9.20 11.29
C ASN A 238 12.96 -7.92 11.25
N PRO A 239 12.87 -7.05 12.27
CA PRO A 239 13.71 -5.85 12.36
C PRO A 239 15.21 -6.17 12.35
N ALA A 240 15.60 -7.35 12.83
CA ALA A 240 16.97 -7.84 12.86
C ALA A 240 17.46 -8.52 11.58
N VAL A 241 16.77 -8.31 10.45
CA VAL A 241 17.13 -8.87 9.15
C VAL A 241 18.57 -8.54 8.72
N PHE A 242 19.09 -7.36 9.06
CA PHE A 242 20.46 -6.95 8.71
C PHE A 242 21.53 -7.43 9.70
N GLU A 243 21.12 -7.88 10.89
CA GLU A 243 21.98 -8.55 11.85
C GLU A 243 22.11 -10.06 11.56
N GLY A 244 21.24 -10.60 10.71
CA GLY A 244 21.20 -12.02 10.38
C GLY A 244 20.60 -12.90 11.49
N ARG A 245 19.98 -12.29 12.52
CA ARG A 245 19.29 -12.99 13.60
C ARG A 245 17.82 -13.19 13.30
N SER A 246 17.23 -14.22 13.90
CA SER A 246 15.79 -14.45 13.97
C SER A 246 15.38 -14.51 15.45
N PRO A 247 15.28 -13.35 16.12
CA PRO A 247 14.94 -13.31 17.55
C PRO A 247 13.47 -13.69 17.79
N PRO A 248 13.09 -13.98 19.04
CA PRO A 248 11.69 -14.08 19.40
C PRO A 248 10.94 -12.78 19.14
N VAL A 249 9.70 -12.88 18.66
CA VAL A 249 8.91 -11.72 18.23
C VAL A 249 8.55 -10.74 19.37
N TRP A 250 8.62 -11.18 20.62
CA TRP A 250 8.41 -10.30 21.78
C TRP A 250 9.64 -9.45 22.11
N GLU A 251 10.86 -9.91 21.82
CA GLU A 251 12.10 -9.15 22.03
C GLU A 251 12.04 -7.86 21.20
N MET A 252 11.81 -8.01 19.90
CA MET A 252 11.66 -6.89 18.97
C MET A 252 10.47 -5.98 19.32
N ALA A 253 9.38 -6.54 19.82
CA ALA A 253 8.20 -5.76 20.20
C ALA A 253 8.46 -4.92 21.47
N GLU A 254 9.14 -5.48 22.46
CA GLU A 254 9.50 -4.79 23.69
C GLU A 254 10.46 -3.63 23.41
N GLU A 255 11.49 -3.87 22.60
CA GLU A 255 12.43 -2.80 22.16
C GLU A 255 11.72 -1.69 21.38
N TYR A 256 10.83 -2.07 20.45
CA TYR A 256 10.04 -1.11 19.68
C TYR A 256 9.13 -0.27 20.58
N LEU A 257 8.41 -0.91 21.51
CA LEU A 257 7.52 -0.22 22.44
C LEU A 257 8.28 0.74 23.36
N GLU A 258 9.53 0.44 23.69
CA GLU A 258 10.37 1.35 24.47
C GLU A 258 10.77 2.58 23.65
N LEU A 259 11.22 2.39 22.40
CA LEU A 259 11.50 3.48 21.47
C LEU A 259 10.28 4.37 21.22
N VAL A 260 9.08 3.78 21.11
CA VAL A 260 7.82 4.51 20.95
C VAL A 260 7.54 5.43 22.14
N LYS A 261 7.88 5.02 23.37
CA LYS A 261 7.74 5.88 24.55
C LYS A 261 8.81 6.97 24.60
N GLN A 262 10.03 6.64 24.21
CA GLN A 262 11.17 7.55 24.25
C GLN A 262 11.05 8.67 23.20
N TYR A 263 10.50 8.36 22.02
CA TYR A 263 10.46 9.27 20.88
C TYR A 263 9.02 9.58 20.40
N PRO A 264 8.21 10.31 21.19
CA PRO A 264 6.92 10.80 20.74
C PRO A 264 7.07 11.94 19.70
N PRO A 265 6.07 12.17 18.82
CA PRO A 265 4.82 11.45 18.70
C PRO A 265 4.95 10.17 17.86
N CYS A 266 4.31 9.09 18.30
CA CYS A 266 4.05 7.92 17.47
C CYS A 266 2.57 7.53 17.60
N SER A 267 1.86 7.50 16.47
CA SER A 267 0.43 7.21 16.50
C SER A 267 0.18 5.76 16.91
N LEU A 268 -0.85 5.51 17.72
CA LEU A 268 -1.22 4.15 18.12
C LEU A 268 -1.57 3.26 16.91
N SER A 269 -2.01 3.85 15.79
CA SER A 269 -2.19 3.14 14.52
C SER A 269 -0.91 2.52 14.01
N TYR A 270 0.22 3.25 14.06
CA TYR A 270 1.51 2.76 13.58
C TYR A 270 1.98 1.60 14.45
N VAL A 271 1.97 1.83 15.78
CA VAL A 271 2.39 0.82 16.75
C VAL A 271 1.59 -0.47 16.57
N ARG A 272 0.26 -0.36 16.47
CA ARG A 272 -0.60 -1.53 16.27
C ARG A 272 -0.32 -2.24 14.94
N ALA A 273 -0.09 -1.48 13.85
CA ALA A 273 0.19 -2.05 12.54
C ALA A 273 1.51 -2.84 12.54
N HIS A 274 2.55 -2.33 13.18
CA HIS A 274 3.83 -3.00 13.37
C HIS A 274 3.69 -4.29 14.18
N LEU A 275 2.98 -4.25 15.31
CA LEU A 275 2.74 -5.44 16.12
C LEU A 275 1.94 -6.52 15.35
N PHE A 276 0.99 -6.13 14.49
CA PHE A 276 0.30 -7.09 13.61
C PHE A 276 1.22 -7.75 12.58
N LYS A 277 2.27 -7.06 12.13
CA LYS A 277 3.25 -7.58 11.18
C LYS A 277 4.25 -8.49 11.88
N LEU A 278 4.86 -7.99 12.95
CA LEU A 278 5.84 -8.71 13.74
C LEU A 278 5.26 -10.02 14.32
N TRP A 279 4.03 -9.97 14.83
CA TRP A 279 3.35 -11.13 15.42
C TRP A 279 2.47 -11.89 14.42
N HIS A 280 2.64 -11.69 13.12
CA HIS A 280 1.70 -12.21 12.11
C HIS A 280 1.36 -13.69 12.30
N HIS A 281 2.39 -14.55 12.44
CA HIS A 281 2.22 -15.99 12.62
C HIS A 281 1.68 -16.32 14.02
N THR A 282 2.23 -15.71 15.07
CA THR A 282 1.77 -15.92 16.45
C THR A 282 0.29 -15.57 16.65
N LEU A 283 -0.19 -14.50 16.02
CA LEU A 283 -1.60 -14.06 16.10
C LEU A 283 -2.56 -14.94 15.28
N GLN A 284 -2.06 -15.84 14.41
CA GLN A 284 -2.91 -16.86 13.77
C GLN A 284 -3.25 -17.99 14.75
N ILE A 285 -2.33 -18.29 15.68
CA ILE A 285 -2.50 -19.29 16.73
C ILE A 285 -3.28 -18.69 17.90
N HIS A 286 -2.87 -17.52 18.40
CA HIS A 286 -3.54 -16.81 19.49
C HIS A 286 -4.55 -15.79 18.97
N GLN A 287 -5.67 -16.29 18.44
CA GLN A 287 -6.71 -15.44 17.84
C GLN A 287 -7.38 -14.49 18.85
N ASP A 288 -7.41 -14.86 20.12
CA ASP A 288 -7.92 -14.01 21.20
C ASP A 288 -7.04 -12.77 21.40
N LEU A 289 -5.71 -12.94 21.42
CA LEU A 289 -4.77 -11.81 21.47
C LEU A 289 -4.84 -10.94 20.22
N ARG A 290 -5.11 -11.53 19.05
CA ARG A 290 -5.35 -10.79 17.81
C ARG A 290 -6.55 -9.85 17.93
N GLU A 291 -7.65 -10.35 18.50
CA GLU A 291 -8.83 -9.55 18.76
C GLU A 291 -8.59 -8.47 19.82
N GLU A 292 -7.85 -8.78 20.87
CA GLU A 292 -7.48 -7.83 21.92
C GLU A 292 -6.64 -6.68 21.34
N LEU A 293 -5.56 -7.01 20.60
CA LEU A 293 -4.69 -6.04 19.93
C LEU A 293 -5.48 -5.07 19.04
N ALA A 294 -6.50 -5.56 18.34
CA ALA A 294 -7.38 -4.74 17.51
C ALA A 294 -8.22 -3.72 18.30
N LYS A 295 -8.53 -4.02 19.57
CA LYS A 295 -9.42 -3.22 20.44
C LYS A 295 -8.65 -2.23 21.33
N VAL A 296 -7.33 -2.39 21.48
CA VAL A 296 -6.48 -1.54 22.34
C VAL A 296 -6.55 -0.06 21.96
N LYS A 297 -6.55 0.82 22.97
CA LYS A 297 -6.69 2.28 22.84
C LYS A 297 -5.55 3.13 23.42
N ASN A 298 -4.55 2.51 24.06
CA ASN A 298 -3.40 3.20 24.62
C ASN A 298 -2.16 2.28 24.60
N LEU A 299 -0.97 2.85 24.83
CA LEU A 299 0.29 2.11 24.80
C LEU A 299 0.42 1.08 25.92
N GLU A 300 -0.13 1.37 27.11
CA GLU A 300 -0.08 0.46 28.25
C GLU A 300 -0.80 -0.87 27.96
N ALA A 301 -1.99 -0.80 27.38
CA ALA A 301 -2.73 -1.98 26.98
C ALA A 301 -2.05 -2.73 25.82
N LEU A 302 -1.30 -2.06 24.93
CA LEU A 302 -0.48 -2.75 23.92
C LEU A 302 0.66 -3.53 24.59
N ALA A 303 1.34 -2.91 25.56
CA ALA A 303 2.38 -3.57 26.33
C ALA A 303 1.83 -4.77 27.12
N ASN A 304 0.60 -4.69 27.62
CA ASN A 304 -0.06 -5.83 28.27
C ASN A 304 -0.30 -6.99 27.30
N VAL A 305 -0.77 -6.72 26.08
CA VAL A 305 -0.90 -7.76 25.04
C VAL A 305 0.46 -8.39 24.72
N SER A 306 1.52 -7.58 24.63
CA SER A 306 2.89 -8.07 24.41
C SER A 306 3.34 -9.03 25.52
N LYS A 307 3.10 -8.66 26.80
CA LYS A 307 3.43 -9.50 27.97
C LYS A 307 2.66 -10.82 27.96
N GLN A 308 1.36 -10.79 27.68
CA GLN A 308 0.54 -12.01 27.56
C GLN A 308 1.02 -12.92 26.43
N LEU A 309 1.36 -12.34 25.27
CA LEU A 309 1.90 -13.08 24.14
C LEU A 309 3.21 -13.77 24.52
N ARG A 310 4.14 -13.04 25.12
CA ARG A 310 5.43 -13.58 25.60
C ARG A 310 5.23 -14.75 26.56
N LEU A 311 4.40 -14.59 27.59
CA LEU A 311 4.17 -15.63 28.59
C LEU A 311 3.66 -16.92 27.94
N ARG A 312 2.69 -16.82 27.02
CA ARG A 312 2.13 -17.99 26.32
C ARG A 312 3.18 -18.69 25.46
N CYS A 313 3.97 -17.94 24.69
CA CYS A 313 5.02 -18.54 23.85
C CYS A 313 6.14 -19.17 24.70
N GLN A 314 6.48 -18.59 25.85
CA GLN A 314 7.45 -19.16 26.79
C GLN A 314 6.93 -20.45 27.44
N GLU A 315 5.66 -20.49 27.83
CA GLU A 315 5.02 -21.72 28.31
C GLU A 315 4.99 -22.83 27.24
N GLU A 316 4.72 -22.48 25.98
CA GLU A 316 4.75 -23.43 24.87
C GLU A 316 6.15 -23.99 24.63
N THR A 317 7.18 -23.13 24.71
CA THR A 317 8.59 -23.53 24.65
C THR A 317 8.95 -24.49 25.78
N ALA A 318 8.53 -24.18 27.02
CA ALA A 318 8.83 -24.99 28.20
C ALA A 318 8.11 -26.35 28.22
N LYS A 319 6.91 -26.44 27.62
CA LYS A 319 6.12 -27.68 27.56
C LYS A 319 6.67 -28.69 26.55
N GLY A 320 7.73 -28.36 25.80
CA GLY A 320 8.37 -29.26 24.83
C GLY A 320 7.42 -29.83 23.79
N LYS A 321 6.27 -29.17 23.54
CA LYS A 321 5.29 -29.66 22.57
C LYS A 321 5.98 -29.80 21.24
N ASP A 322 5.90 -31.00 20.66
CA ASP A 322 6.42 -31.31 19.35
C ASP A 322 6.02 -30.18 18.39
N VAL A 323 7.05 -29.45 18.00
CA VAL A 323 7.06 -28.28 17.12
C VAL A 323 6.35 -28.61 15.79
N GLU A 324 6.17 -29.89 15.48
CA GLU A 324 5.58 -30.40 14.24
C GLU A 324 4.04 -30.38 14.19
N GLU A 325 3.31 -30.52 15.32
CA GLU A 325 1.84 -30.72 15.22
C GLU A 325 1.01 -29.45 15.05
N LYS A 326 1.55 -28.25 15.35
CA LYS A 326 0.78 -26.98 15.33
C LYS A 326 1.32 -25.86 14.47
N HIS A 327 2.56 -25.93 13.96
CA HIS A 327 3.16 -24.82 13.23
C HIS A 327 2.80 -24.77 11.73
N GLY A 328 2.07 -25.77 11.22
CA GLY A 328 1.84 -25.87 9.78
C GLY A 328 3.17 -25.93 9.01
N SER A 329 3.20 -25.39 7.80
CA SER A 329 4.40 -25.42 6.94
C SER A 329 5.45 -24.33 7.26
N LEU A 330 5.55 -23.85 8.50
CA LEU A 330 6.49 -22.79 8.88
C LEU A 330 7.91 -23.35 9.13
N PRO A 331 8.97 -22.66 8.68
CA PRO A 331 10.35 -23.10 8.90
C PRO A 331 10.84 -22.93 10.34
N PHE A 332 10.21 -22.05 11.12
CA PHE A 332 10.53 -21.80 12.52
C PHE A 332 9.25 -21.77 13.37
N PRO A 333 9.36 -21.99 14.70
CA PRO A 333 8.23 -21.77 15.60
C PRO A 333 7.59 -20.40 15.38
N HIS A 334 6.25 -20.31 15.50
CA HIS A 334 5.50 -19.10 15.11
C HIS A 334 5.90 -17.83 15.87
N TRP A 335 6.58 -17.99 17.01
CA TRP A 335 7.07 -16.92 17.87
C TRP A 335 8.51 -16.49 17.57
N ILE A 336 9.15 -17.07 16.57
CA ILE A 336 10.43 -16.60 16.02
C ILE A 336 10.15 -15.68 14.82
N CYS A 337 10.83 -14.53 14.79
CA CYS A 337 10.79 -13.60 13.66
C CYS A 337 11.16 -14.34 12.38
N GLN A 338 10.25 -14.37 11.42
CA GLN A 338 10.45 -15.08 10.16
C GLN A 338 9.67 -14.38 9.03
N PRO A 339 10.12 -14.51 7.77
CA PRO A 339 9.50 -13.80 6.66
C PRO A 339 8.07 -14.27 6.40
N TYR A 340 7.23 -13.31 6.02
CA TYR A 340 5.92 -13.63 5.48
C TYR A 340 5.96 -13.72 3.95
N VAL A 341 5.72 -14.94 3.44
CA VAL A 341 5.49 -15.17 2.02
C VAL A 341 3.99 -15.14 1.76
N ARG A 342 3.55 -14.19 0.93
CA ARG A 342 2.13 -14.08 0.56
C ARG A 342 1.73 -15.32 -0.26
N PRO A 343 0.68 -16.06 0.14
CA PRO A 343 0.15 -17.15 -0.67
C PRO A 343 -0.30 -16.66 -2.05
N LEU A 344 -0.10 -17.49 -3.07
CA LEU A 344 -0.64 -17.22 -4.40
C LEU A 344 -2.18 -17.17 -4.33
N PRO A 345 -2.83 -16.28 -5.10
CA PRO A 345 -4.28 -16.31 -5.23
C PRO A 345 -4.70 -17.70 -5.72
N LYS A 346 -5.63 -18.33 -5.01
CA LYS A 346 -6.22 -19.60 -5.45
C LYS A 346 -6.84 -19.38 -6.82
N GLU A 347 -6.54 -20.27 -7.76
CA GLU A 347 -7.24 -20.25 -9.04
C GLU A 347 -8.75 -20.35 -8.80
N PRO A 348 -9.58 -19.66 -9.59
CA PRO A 348 -11.02 -19.88 -9.55
C PRO A 348 -11.26 -21.34 -9.93
N VAL A 349 -11.53 -22.18 -8.92
CA VAL A 349 -11.88 -23.59 -9.12
C VAL A 349 -13.07 -23.60 -10.08
N ALA A 350 -12.85 -24.15 -11.27
CA ALA A 350 -13.93 -24.45 -12.20
C ALA A 350 -14.92 -25.35 -11.45
N ASN A 351 -16.16 -24.90 -11.28
CA ASN A 351 -17.22 -25.72 -10.73
C ASN A 351 -17.39 -26.95 -11.64
N GLY A 352 -16.87 -28.08 -11.20
CA GLY A 352 -16.99 -29.37 -11.85
C GLY A 352 -16.99 -30.46 -10.80
N THR A 353 -18.19 -31.00 -10.54
CA THR A 353 -18.51 -32.26 -9.86
C THR A 353 -18.13 -32.44 -8.39
N CYS A 354 -19.18 -32.69 -7.59
CA CYS A 354 -19.13 -33.07 -6.19
C CYS A 354 -18.49 -34.46 -6.00
N GLN A 355 -17.64 -34.62 -4.99
CA GLN A 355 -17.70 -35.74 -4.04
C GLN A 355 -16.83 -35.48 -2.78
N GLY A 356 -17.49 -35.45 -1.63
CA GLY A 356 -17.05 -35.95 -0.32
C GLY A 356 -15.75 -35.44 0.32
N SER A 357 -15.84 -34.43 1.18
CA SER A 357 -15.21 -34.46 2.51
C SER A 357 -15.83 -33.39 3.42
N GLU A 358 -16.31 -33.85 4.58
CA GLU A 358 -17.16 -33.10 5.51
C GLU A 358 -16.38 -32.01 6.24
N VAL A 359 -16.69 -30.74 5.94
CA VAL A 359 -16.41 -29.63 6.85
C VAL A 359 -17.76 -28.99 7.20
N LYS A 360 -18.13 -29.12 8.48
CA LYS A 360 -19.33 -28.52 9.09
C LYS A 360 -19.42 -27.02 8.73
N LYS A 361 -20.25 -26.69 7.74
CA LYS A 361 -20.77 -25.35 7.52
C LYS A 361 -21.70 -25.00 8.67
N THR A 362 -21.21 -24.26 9.66
CA THR A 362 -22.11 -23.44 10.48
C THR A 362 -22.64 -22.33 9.58
N MET A 363 -23.79 -22.58 8.96
CA MET A 363 -24.53 -21.57 8.24
C MET A 363 -24.89 -20.45 9.20
N CYS A 364 -24.45 -19.23 8.88
CA CYS A 364 -25.09 -18.01 9.39
C CYS A 364 -26.50 -17.96 8.80
N GLN A 365 -27.43 -18.68 9.43
CA GLN A 365 -28.85 -18.54 9.16
C GLN A 365 -29.25 -17.11 9.54
N LYS A 366 -29.64 -16.33 8.54
CA LYS A 366 -30.50 -15.16 8.78
C LYS A 366 -31.75 -15.69 9.46
N ARG A 367 -31.99 -15.30 10.71
CA ARG A 367 -33.22 -15.63 11.43
C ARG A 367 -34.43 -15.23 10.57
N PRO A 368 -35.46 -16.08 10.45
CA PRO A 368 -36.76 -15.65 9.96
C PRO A 368 -37.29 -14.55 10.90
N LEU A 369 -37.93 -13.53 10.32
CA LEU A 369 -38.83 -12.68 11.10
C LEU A 369 -40.09 -13.52 11.36
N GLU A 370 -40.30 -13.91 12.60
CA GLU A 370 -41.64 -14.23 13.10
C GLU A 370 -42.15 -13.01 13.87
N ASP A 371 -43.29 -12.52 13.42
CA ASP A 371 -44.12 -11.54 14.13
C ASP A 371 -44.71 -12.22 15.37
N SER A 372 -44.46 -11.64 16.54
CA SER A 372 -45.26 -11.88 17.74
C SER A 372 -45.25 -10.62 18.60
N ASP A 373 -46.43 -10.04 18.73
CA ASP A 373 -46.75 -8.91 19.59
C ASP A 373 -46.49 -9.23 21.06
N SER A 374 -45.74 -8.36 21.75
CA SER A 374 -46.00 -8.02 23.15
C SER A 374 -45.16 -6.83 23.62
N SER A 375 -45.81 -6.02 24.42
CA SER A 375 -45.48 -4.68 24.93
C SER A 375 -44.27 -4.59 25.87
N ALA A 376 -43.35 -3.65 25.61
CA ALA A 376 -42.72 -2.76 26.62
C ALA A 376 -41.68 -1.81 25.97
N TYR A 377 -41.80 -0.51 26.25
CA TYR A 377 -40.92 0.55 25.76
C TYR A 377 -39.54 0.51 26.44
N THR A 378 -38.49 0.09 25.72
CA THR A 378 -37.10 0.50 26.05
C THR A 378 -36.19 0.49 24.82
N LEU A 379 -35.52 1.62 24.54
CA LEU A 379 -34.57 1.72 23.43
C LEU A 379 -33.24 1.01 23.78
N SER A 380 -32.70 0.20 22.86
CA SER A 380 -31.41 -0.46 23.07
C SER A 380 -30.24 0.53 23.20
N LYS A 381 -29.16 0.14 23.89
CA LYS A 381 -27.95 0.96 24.12
C LYS A 381 -27.38 1.60 22.83
N ASN A 382 -27.49 0.90 21.70
CA ASN A 382 -27.06 1.41 20.39
C ASN A 382 -28.02 2.45 19.78
N LYS A 383 -29.33 2.36 20.04
CA LYS A 383 -30.31 3.37 19.62
C LYS A 383 -30.17 4.64 20.48
N LEU A 384 -29.94 4.50 21.78
CA LEU A 384 -29.64 5.61 22.69
C LEU A 384 -28.38 6.39 22.25
N LYS A 385 -27.29 5.69 21.91
CA LYS A 385 -26.04 6.28 21.41
C LYS A 385 -26.17 6.96 20.04
N LYS A 386 -27.20 6.59 19.26
CA LYS A 386 -27.52 7.22 17.97
C LYS A 386 -28.44 8.43 18.14
N ARG A 387 -29.31 8.44 19.16
CA ARG A 387 -30.15 9.59 19.53
C ARG A 387 -29.32 10.71 20.16
N SER A 388 -28.31 10.39 20.97
CA SER A 388 -27.41 11.41 21.54
C SER A 388 -26.59 12.16 20.48
N ARG A 389 -26.35 11.54 19.32
CA ARG A 389 -25.63 12.14 18.19
C ARG A 389 -26.56 12.89 17.21
N ASN A 390 -27.86 12.64 17.27
CA ASN A 390 -28.86 13.32 16.46
C ASN A 390 -30.21 13.27 17.21
N PRO A 391 -30.54 14.34 17.97
CA PRO A 391 -31.73 14.37 18.82
C PRO A 391 -33.04 14.15 18.07
N ASN A 392 -33.09 14.56 16.80
CA ASN A 392 -34.27 14.45 15.93
C ASN A 392 -34.42 13.07 15.27
N LYS A 393 -33.54 12.11 15.60
CA LYS A 393 -33.56 10.79 14.98
C LYS A 393 -34.67 9.93 15.57
N ASN A 394 -35.71 9.69 14.76
CA ASN A 394 -36.86 8.90 15.15
C ASN A 394 -36.60 7.39 14.99
N PHE A 395 -36.95 6.59 16.01
CA PHE A 395 -36.76 5.14 16.04
C PHE A 395 -38.09 4.35 15.99
N CYS A 396 -39.21 5.05 15.79
CA CYS A 396 -40.53 4.49 15.62
C CYS A 396 -40.57 3.59 14.36
N PRO A 397 -40.84 2.28 14.49
CA PRO A 397 -40.89 1.35 13.35
C PRO A 397 -41.92 1.76 12.30
N GLN A 398 -43.05 2.35 12.72
CA GLN A 398 -44.13 2.80 11.83
C GLN A 398 -43.76 4.01 10.96
N GLN A 399 -42.69 4.75 11.28
CA GLN A 399 -42.28 5.98 10.58
C GLN A 399 -40.98 5.84 9.78
N LYS A 400 -40.50 4.61 9.53
CA LYS A 400 -39.34 4.41 8.64
C LYS A 400 -39.70 4.80 7.21
N PRO A 401 -38.84 5.57 6.50
CA PRO A 401 -39.11 5.91 5.10
C PRO A 401 -39.24 4.64 4.27
N LYS A 402 -40.38 4.49 3.58
CA LYS A 402 -40.62 3.39 2.65
C LYS A 402 -39.76 3.65 1.40
N TYR A 403 -38.67 2.92 1.28
CA TYR A 403 -37.84 2.98 0.08
C TYR A 403 -38.53 2.26 -1.07
N ILE A 404 -38.56 2.88 -2.24
CA ILE A 404 -38.97 2.22 -3.48
C ILE A 404 -37.95 1.09 -3.75
N LYS A 405 -38.45 -0.11 -4.05
CA LYS A 405 -37.61 -1.28 -4.28
C LYS A 405 -37.08 -1.28 -5.71
N CYS A 406 -35.94 -1.92 -5.89
CA CYS A 406 -35.31 -2.16 -7.17
C CYS A 406 -36.09 -3.26 -7.89
N ASP A 407 -36.57 -2.97 -9.10
CA ASP A 407 -37.41 -3.88 -9.88
C ASP A 407 -36.71 -5.23 -10.16
N GLN A 408 -35.37 -5.25 -10.19
CA GLN A 408 -34.60 -6.46 -10.48
C GLN A 408 -34.22 -7.32 -9.27
N CYS A 409 -34.16 -6.77 -8.06
CA CYS A 409 -33.57 -7.51 -6.92
C CYS A 409 -34.14 -7.16 -5.55
N GLY A 410 -35.15 -6.28 -5.48
CA GLY A 410 -35.80 -5.90 -4.22
C GLY A 410 -35.00 -4.98 -3.31
N ASN A 411 -33.72 -4.72 -3.59
CA ASN A 411 -32.89 -3.76 -2.84
C ASN A 411 -33.39 -2.32 -2.99
N PRO A 412 -33.07 -1.38 -2.08
CA PRO A 412 -33.48 0.01 -2.23
C PRO A 412 -33.03 0.62 -3.57
N LYS A 413 -33.97 1.24 -4.30
CA LYS A 413 -33.73 1.98 -5.54
C LYS A 413 -32.73 3.11 -5.27
N GLY A 414 -31.84 3.38 -6.23
CA GLY A 414 -30.97 4.56 -6.15
C GLY A 414 -31.77 5.84 -6.29
N ASN A 415 -31.54 6.82 -5.41
CA ASN A 415 -32.35 8.06 -5.29
C ASN A 415 -32.53 8.85 -6.62
N LYS A 416 -31.62 8.70 -7.60
CA LYS A 416 -31.67 9.38 -8.90
C LYS A 416 -31.79 8.44 -10.10
N CYS A 417 -32.05 7.14 -9.87
CA CYS A 417 -32.14 6.17 -10.96
C CYS A 417 -33.51 6.27 -11.64
N VAL A 418 -33.52 6.61 -12.93
CA VAL A 418 -34.76 6.67 -13.74
C VAL A 418 -35.31 5.28 -14.09
N PHE A 419 -34.48 4.24 -14.02
CA PHE A 419 -34.85 2.86 -14.36
C PHE A 419 -35.35 2.04 -13.17
N ASN A 420 -35.63 2.67 -12.03
CA ASN A 420 -36.01 1.99 -10.79
C ASN A 420 -35.03 0.91 -10.31
N LEU A 421 -33.73 1.06 -10.62
CA LEU A 421 -32.70 0.10 -10.21
C LEU A 421 -31.93 0.56 -8.98
N CYS A 422 -31.44 -0.41 -8.18
CA CYS A 422 -30.40 -0.15 -7.19
C CYS A 422 -29.07 0.14 -7.89
N ARG A 423 -28.12 0.74 -7.16
CA ARG A 423 -26.80 1.11 -7.71
C ARG A 423 -26.04 -0.07 -8.35
N GLY A 424 -26.18 -1.28 -7.79
CA GLY A 424 -25.55 -2.49 -8.33
C GLY A 424 -26.16 -2.94 -9.65
N CYS A 425 -27.49 -3.05 -9.71
CA CYS A 425 -28.23 -3.41 -10.92
C CYS A 425 -28.06 -2.35 -12.03
N CYS A 426 -28.07 -1.07 -11.67
CA CYS A 426 -27.88 0.03 -12.61
C CYS A 426 -26.49 -0.03 -13.28
N LYS A 427 -25.43 -0.33 -12.51
CA LYS A 427 -24.08 -0.51 -13.06
C LYS A 427 -23.98 -1.71 -14.00
N LYS A 428 -24.61 -2.84 -13.66
CA LYS A 428 -24.65 -4.02 -14.54
C LYS A 428 -25.40 -3.72 -15.84
N LYS A 429 -26.54 -3.04 -15.77
CA LYS A 429 -27.31 -2.63 -16.96
C LYS A 429 -26.52 -1.66 -17.84
N ALA A 430 -25.83 -0.69 -17.24
CA ALA A 430 -24.96 0.23 -17.97
C ALA A 430 -23.80 -0.50 -18.68
N LEU A 431 -23.18 -1.49 -18.04
CA LEU A 431 -22.15 -2.33 -18.66
C LEU A 431 -22.69 -3.14 -19.85
N TYR A 432 -23.87 -3.74 -19.71
CA TYR A 432 -24.51 -4.49 -20.79
C TYR A 432 -24.84 -3.57 -21.98
N LEU A 433 -25.43 -2.40 -21.74
CA LEU A 433 -25.74 -1.43 -22.80
C LEU A 433 -24.47 -0.93 -23.51
N ARG A 434 -23.37 -0.74 -22.78
CA ARG A 434 -22.07 -0.37 -23.36
C ARG A 434 -21.51 -1.46 -24.28
N PHE A 435 -21.69 -2.73 -23.88
CA PHE A 435 -21.26 -3.88 -24.66
C PHE A 435 -22.11 -4.03 -25.93
N VAL A 436 -23.43 -3.87 -25.83
CA VAL A 436 -24.34 -3.88 -26.99
C VAL A 436 -24.01 -2.76 -27.98
N CYS A 437 -23.75 -1.53 -27.50
CA CYS A 437 -23.27 -0.43 -28.34
C CYS A 437 -21.96 -0.76 -29.06
N PHE A 438 -21.01 -1.41 -28.37
CA PHE A 438 -19.71 -1.76 -28.94
C PHE A 438 -19.83 -2.83 -30.04
N VAL A 439 -20.68 -3.85 -29.82
CA VAL A 439 -20.94 -4.91 -30.81
C VAL A 439 -21.64 -4.34 -32.05
N PHE A 440 -22.64 -3.47 -31.88
CA PHE A 440 -23.32 -2.82 -33.00
C PHE A 440 -22.38 -1.90 -33.79
N TRP A 441 -21.52 -1.13 -33.12
CA TRP A 441 -20.52 -0.28 -33.78
C TRP A 441 -19.51 -1.11 -34.58
N CYS A 442 -19.02 -2.21 -34.02
CA CYS A 442 -18.03 -3.07 -34.67
C CYS A 442 -18.63 -3.83 -35.88
N GLY A 443 -19.90 -4.23 -35.80
CA GLY A 443 -20.63 -4.79 -36.94
C GLY A 443 -20.84 -3.79 -38.08
N TYR A 444 -21.10 -2.51 -37.74
CA TYR A 444 -21.29 -1.44 -38.73
C TYR A 444 -20.00 -1.09 -39.50
N VAL A 445 -18.86 -1.02 -38.80
CA VAL A 445 -17.55 -0.74 -39.42
C VAL A 445 -17.14 -1.86 -40.37
N CYS A 446 -17.54 -3.11 -40.11
CA CYS A 446 -17.26 -4.24 -40.98
C CYS A 446 -18.16 -4.31 -42.23
N CYS A 447 -19.35 -3.69 -42.19
CA CYS A 447 -20.29 -3.64 -43.31
C CYS A 447 -20.02 -2.47 -44.27
N CYS A 448 -19.45 -1.35 -43.78
CA CYS A 448 -19.13 -0.17 -44.60
C CYS A 448 -17.89 -0.31 -45.49
N SER A 449 -17.12 -1.40 -45.40
CA SER A 449 -16.00 -1.70 -46.30
C SER A 449 -16.42 -2.31 -47.65
N GLY A 450 -17.72 -2.41 -47.95
CA GLY A 450 -18.20 -3.17 -49.12
C GLY A 450 -19.15 -2.49 -50.12
N LEU A 451 -19.85 -1.38 -49.81
CA LEU A 451 -20.91 -0.88 -50.70
C LEU A 451 -21.00 0.67 -50.72
N GLN A 452 -20.70 1.26 -51.88
CA GLN A 452 -21.08 2.64 -52.23
C GLN A 452 -22.56 2.68 -52.60
N ASN A 453 -23.30 3.62 -51.97
CA ASN A 453 -24.71 4.01 -52.18
C ASN A 453 -25.72 3.47 -51.15
N CYS A 454 -25.93 4.23 -50.07
CA CYS A 454 -27.17 4.20 -49.28
C CYS A 454 -27.32 5.46 -48.38
N TYR A 455 -27.45 6.66 -48.97
CA TYR A 455 -27.46 7.91 -48.19
C TYR A 455 -28.77 8.24 -47.43
N THR A 456 -29.82 7.43 -47.52
CA THR A 456 -31.11 7.71 -46.85
C THR A 456 -31.46 6.77 -45.68
N SER A 457 -30.87 5.57 -45.58
CA SER A 457 -31.05 4.69 -44.41
C SER A 457 -30.06 5.01 -43.28
N ILE A 458 -28.88 5.52 -43.62
CA ILE A 458 -27.81 5.87 -42.69
C ILE A 458 -28.25 6.92 -41.66
N PHE A 459 -29.13 7.85 -42.04
CA PHE A 459 -29.55 8.94 -41.14
C PHE A 459 -30.47 8.47 -39.99
N LYS A 460 -31.33 7.48 -40.21
CA LYS A 460 -32.21 6.95 -39.14
C LYS A 460 -31.44 6.07 -38.14
N GLU A 461 -30.45 5.32 -38.61
CA GLU A 461 -29.66 4.43 -37.74
C GLU A 461 -28.54 5.16 -37.00
N CYS A 462 -27.94 6.22 -37.59
CA CYS A 462 -27.06 7.13 -36.86
C CYS A 462 -27.79 7.85 -35.71
N ILE A 463 -29.06 8.23 -35.89
CA ILE A 463 -29.88 8.81 -34.81
C ILE A 463 -30.07 7.77 -33.69
N PHE A 464 -30.32 6.50 -34.01
CA PHE A 464 -30.52 5.45 -33.00
C PHE A 464 -29.24 5.15 -32.20
N ALA A 465 -28.09 5.10 -32.88
CA ALA A 465 -26.78 4.96 -32.23
C ALA A 465 -26.45 6.18 -31.35
N PHE A 466 -26.79 7.40 -31.80
CA PHE A 466 -26.61 8.63 -31.05
C PHE A 466 -27.51 8.67 -29.80
N PHE A 467 -28.75 8.19 -29.89
CA PHE A 467 -29.66 8.05 -28.74
C PHE A 467 -29.16 7.01 -27.72
N CYS A 468 -28.65 5.86 -28.16
CA CYS A 468 -28.04 4.86 -27.26
C CYS A 468 -26.79 5.39 -26.55
N VAL A 469 -25.96 6.18 -27.23
CA VAL A 469 -24.79 6.82 -26.62
C VAL A 469 -25.24 7.89 -25.61
N ILE A 470 -26.22 8.73 -25.93
CA ILE A 470 -26.78 9.72 -25.00
C ILE A 470 -27.40 9.04 -23.76
N GLU A 471 -28.15 7.95 -23.92
CA GLU A 471 -28.72 7.22 -22.78
C GLU A 471 -27.63 6.57 -21.92
N SER A 472 -26.59 5.99 -22.52
CA SER A 472 -25.47 5.38 -21.78
C SER A 472 -24.65 6.41 -21.01
N VAL A 473 -24.41 7.58 -21.59
CA VAL A 473 -23.66 8.70 -20.99
C VAL A 473 -24.50 9.40 -19.92
N SER A 474 -25.79 9.60 -20.16
CA SER A 474 -26.76 10.14 -19.17
C SER A 474 -26.92 9.20 -17.96
N CYS A 475 -26.92 7.88 -18.18
CA CYS A 475 -26.99 6.87 -17.11
C CYS A 475 -25.69 6.81 -16.29
N ALA A 476 -24.53 6.99 -16.92
CA ALA A 476 -23.23 7.02 -16.25
C ALA A 476 -23.01 8.31 -15.43
N LEU A 477 -23.38 9.48 -15.98
CA LEU A 477 -23.20 10.78 -15.32
C LEU A 477 -24.15 11.00 -14.13
N LYS A 478 -25.35 10.41 -14.15
CA LYS A 478 -26.32 10.53 -13.04
C LYS A 478 -26.09 9.53 -11.89
N CYS A 479 -25.19 8.55 -12.07
CA CYS A 479 -24.85 7.51 -11.07
C CYS A 479 -23.52 7.73 -10.34
N LEU A 480 -22.70 8.68 -10.80
CA LEU A 480 -21.63 9.32 -10.03
C LEU A 480 -22.24 10.32 -9.07
#